data_AF-A0A8I6TFF0-F1
#
_entry.id   AF-A0A8I6TFF0-F1
#
_cell.length_a   1.000
_cell.length_b   1.000
_cell.length_c   1.000
_cell.angle_alpha   90.00
_cell.angle_beta   90.00
_cell.angle_gamma   90.00
#
_symmetry.space_group_name_H-M   'P 1'
#
loop_
_entity.id
_entity.type
_entity.pdbx_description
1 polymer ?
#
loop_
_entity_poly.entity_id
_entity_poly.type
_entity_poly.pdbx_seq_one_letter_code
_entity_poly.pdbx_strand_id
1 'polypeptide(L)'
;MSYIKKMFKEKDALLDKKANIAAALRHRSDRKVRDMNVMRRLYQEKKEVRMEEALARAQESAGWRVEELKQEEKLAYHMDKAKKEEMRQLKERQILWQSREICELHKTLKLAYYQKELASTGKEAAMKGEMEKAERMMEKEHMKAQEQIRESCEKAMQKAHQRKKQQYKEGLQDQIIDNHKLKILQYQKQLKETALINDAVRIEMEEDEKREEELQKHKQHIKEEIKSFQMAKQFWSQREKEYEEEEDRRLVNYLEMRKQRELKLQHENLQKEDERQRKEEAVINKIKQLEGFRHERERIAQLLLDEETRVKTENAEKAKLENMQRFKQESRNVFLAQLQFKLAQKEEEKRMDRIYSLQLKEKIEQDRLKELQEKEEARLKKLKYGEELRQGLEDLHRQKFMDMLLSIKEEEGLQAEKEKYIRQVNEERRRMINEHIPHLIGFLPAGIIKDEDVPYLNPELRELLKVQSPLTDF
;
A
#
# COMPACT_ATOMS: atom_id res chain seq x y z
N MET A 1 116.89 -103.42 6.26
CA MET A 1 117.08 -103.22 7.71
C MET A 1 117.93 -101.96 7.91
N SER A 2 117.44 -100.82 8.38
CA SER A 2 116.40 -100.51 9.38
C SER A 2 116.84 -100.66 10.85
N TYR A 3 116.35 -99.71 11.66
CA TYR A 3 116.13 -99.74 13.11
C TYR A 3 117.19 -99.29 14.15
N ILE A 4 118.48 -99.68 14.11
CA ILE A 4 119.30 -99.59 15.36
C ILE A 4 120.07 -98.26 15.62
N LYS A 5 120.63 -97.56 14.62
CA LYS A 5 121.28 -96.23 14.85
C LYS A 5 120.28 -95.09 15.14
N LYS A 6 119.03 -95.46 15.44
CA LYS A 6 117.95 -94.63 15.99
C LYS A 6 118.24 -94.19 17.45
N MET A 7 119.04 -94.94 18.21
CA MET A 7 119.35 -94.68 19.63
C MET A 7 120.34 -93.53 19.89
N PHE A 8 121.38 -93.35 19.07
CA PHE A 8 122.36 -92.26 19.28
C PHE A 8 121.82 -90.88 18.90
N LYS A 9 120.60 -90.80 18.36
CA LYS A 9 119.81 -89.56 18.30
C LYS A 9 119.30 -89.09 19.67
N GLU A 10 119.45 -89.86 20.75
CA GLU A 10 118.71 -89.61 22.00
C GLU A 10 119.56 -89.07 23.17
N LYS A 11 120.83 -89.49 23.31
CA LYS A 11 121.59 -89.27 24.56
C LYS A 11 122.39 -87.99 24.63
N ASP A 12 123.23 -87.66 23.65
CA ASP A 12 124.01 -86.42 23.71
C ASP A 12 123.10 -85.19 23.53
N ALA A 13 121.99 -85.40 22.84
CA ALA A 13 120.80 -84.57 22.87
C ALA A 13 120.17 -84.32 24.27
N LEU A 14 120.66 -84.90 25.38
CA LEU A 14 120.20 -84.61 26.76
C LEU A 14 121.16 -83.72 27.56
N LEU A 15 122.46 -83.69 27.26
CA LEU A 15 123.41 -82.84 28.01
C LEU A 15 123.41 -81.41 27.47
N ASP A 16 123.31 -81.27 26.15
CA ASP A 16 122.94 -80.00 25.50
C ASP A 16 121.58 -79.46 25.97
N LYS A 17 120.71 -80.26 26.60
CA LYS A 17 119.46 -79.73 27.19
C LYS A 17 119.68 -79.00 28.53
N LYS A 18 120.77 -79.21 29.28
CA LYS A 18 120.90 -78.69 30.66
C LYS A 18 121.71 -77.39 30.78
N ALA A 19 122.91 -77.31 30.20
CA ALA A 19 123.73 -76.09 30.30
C ALA A 19 123.00 -74.86 29.70
N ASN A 20 122.23 -75.12 28.64
CA ASN A 20 121.36 -74.14 27.98
C ASN A 20 120.20 -73.60 28.85
N ILE A 21 119.90 -74.18 30.03
CA ILE A 21 118.84 -73.70 30.93
C ILE A 21 119.28 -72.50 31.77
N ALA A 22 120.52 -72.49 32.27
CA ALA A 22 120.93 -71.52 33.31
C ALA A 22 121.25 -70.13 32.75
N ALA A 23 121.98 -70.07 31.63
CA ALA A 23 122.23 -68.82 30.91
C ALA A 23 120.92 -68.13 30.46
N ALA A 24 119.86 -68.91 30.22
CA ALA A 24 118.55 -68.40 29.82
C ALA A 24 117.83 -67.58 30.91
N LEU A 25 118.20 -67.71 32.20
CA LEU A 25 117.50 -67.01 33.30
C LEU A 25 118.00 -65.58 33.55
N ARG A 26 119.31 -65.29 33.42
CA ARG A 26 119.83 -63.92 33.62
C ARG A 26 119.57 -63.01 32.41
N HIS A 27 119.62 -63.58 31.21
CA HIS A 27 119.09 -62.92 30.00
C HIS A 27 117.59 -62.59 30.08
N ARG A 28 116.87 -63.02 31.13
CA ARG A 28 115.41 -62.89 31.26
C ARG A 28 114.95 -61.63 32.01
N SER A 29 115.77 -61.04 32.88
CA SER A 29 115.41 -59.81 33.63
C SER A 29 115.80 -58.54 32.89
N ASP A 30 117.02 -58.52 32.34
CA ASP A 30 117.58 -57.37 31.62
C ASP A 30 116.91 -57.08 30.27
N ARG A 31 116.20 -58.08 29.73
CA ARG A 31 115.22 -57.89 28.68
C ARG A 31 114.09 -56.97 29.17
N LYS A 32 113.40 -57.31 30.27
CA LYS A 32 112.15 -56.63 30.71
C LYS A 32 112.19 -55.10 30.78
N VAL A 33 113.29 -54.48 31.22
CA VAL A 33 113.37 -53.01 31.34
C VAL A 33 113.68 -52.35 29.99
N ARG A 34 114.55 -52.98 29.18
CA ARG A 34 114.75 -52.57 27.78
C ARG A 34 113.46 -52.72 27.00
N ASP A 35 112.73 -53.82 27.21
CA ASP A 35 111.40 -54.05 26.66
C ASP A 35 110.48 -52.87 27.00
N MET A 36 110.35 -52.46 28.26
CA MET A 36 109.45 -51.35 28.68
C MET A 36 109.74 -49.98 28.05
N ASN A 37 111.01 -49.57 27.92
CA ASN A 37 111.32 -48.29 27.26
C ASN A 37 111.12 -48.36 25.74
N VAL A 38 111.41 -49.53 25.15
CA VAL A 38 111.04 -49.84 23.76
C VAL A 38 109.51 -49.77 23.60
N MET A 39 108.71 -50.29 24.54
CA MET A 39 107.24 -50.20 24.50
C MET A 39 106.72 -48.77 24.44
N ARG A 40 107.39 -47.78 25.06
CA ARG A 40 106.91 -46.37 25.03
C ARG A 40 107.18 -45.67 23.69
N ARG A 41 108.35 -45.89 23.07
CA ARG A 41 108.62 -45.39 21.71
C ARG A 41 107.71 -46.07 20.70
N LEU A 42 107.60 -47.40 20.79
CA LEU A 42 106.64 -48.18 20.01
C LEU A 42 105.20 -47.68 20.22
N TYR A 43 104.82 -47.10 21.35
CA TYR A 43 103.48 -46.53 21.55
C TYR A 43 103.28 -45.19 20.82
N GLN A 44 104.30 -44.34 20.73
CA GLN A 44 104.25 -43.08 19.98
C GLN A 44 104.30 -43.33 18.48
N GLU A 45 105.22 -44.17 18.01
CA GLU A 45 105.27 -44.66 16.63
C GLU A 45 103.94 -45.31 16.25
N LYS A 46 103.36 -46.18 17.10
CA LYS A 46 102.00 -46.72 16.88
C LYS A 46 100.90 -45.65 16.86
N LYS A 47 101.08 -44.47 17.46
CA LYS A 47 100.09 -43.39 17.41
C LYS A 47 100.20 -42.60 16.12
N GLU A 48 101.40 -42.32 15.65
CA GLU A 48 101.67 -41.66 14.36
C GLU A 48 101.25 -42.58 13.21
N VAL A 49 101.69 -43.84 13.23
CA VAL A 49 101.22 -44.90 12.31
C VAL A 49 99.69 -45.01 12.32
N ARG A 50 99.01 -44.93 13.47
CA ARG A 50 97.53 -44.89 13.52
C ARG A 50 96.92 -43.65 12.85
N MET A 51 97.58 -42.49 12.89
CA MET A 51 97.10 -41.26 12.26
C MET A 51 97.35 -41.26 10.76
N GLU A 52 98.51 -41.76 10.32
CA GLU A 52 98.83 -41.97 8.91
C GLU A 52 97.94 -43.07 8.31
N GLU A 53 97.74 -44.19 9.02
CA GLU A 53 96.72 -45.19 8.67
C GLU A 53 95.32 -44.57 8.60
N ALA A 54 94.96 -43.64 9.50
CA ALA A 54 93.64 -43.00 9.45
C ALA A 54 93.49 -42.07 8.23
N LEU A 55 94.53 -41.35 7.84
CA LEU A 55 94.54 -40.51 6.63
C LEU A 55 94.58 -41.34 5.35
N ALA A 56 95.38 -42.41 5.31
CA ALA A 56 95.41 -43.38 4.22
C ALA A 56 94.05 -44.04 4.05
N ARG A 57 93.45 -44.56 5.12
CA ARG A 57 92.07 -45.10 5.12
C ARG A 57 91.03 -44.05 4.71
N ALA A 58 91.23 -42.77 5.04
CA ALA A 58 90.32 -41.70 4.60
C ALA A 58 90.43 -41.43 3.09
N GLN A 59 91.65 -41.37 2.55
CA GLN A 59 91.90 -41.23 1.10
C GLN A 59 91.43 -42.46 0.32
N GLU A 60 91.72 -43.66 0.82
CA GLU A 60 91.17 -44.92 0.33
C GLU A 60 89.63 -44.85 0.34
N SER A 61 89.00 -44.44 1.45
CA SER A 61 87.53 -44.33 1.53
C SER A 61 86.94 -43.31 0.55
N ALA A 62 87.67 -42.24 0.24
CA ALA A 62 87.26 -41.27 -0.78
C ALA A 62 87.41 -41.85 -2.20
N GLY A 63 88.48 -42.60 -2.47
CA GLY A 63 88.65 -43.37 -3.70
C GLY A 63 87.56 -44.42 -3.87
N TRP A 64 87.27 -45.20 -2.82
CA TRP A 64 86.19 -46.18 -2.77
C TRP A 64 84.83 -45.54 -3.07
N ARG A 65 84.50 -44.38 -2.49
CA ARG A 65 83.26 -43.64 -2.81
C ARG A 65 83.18 -43.22 -4.28
N VAL A 66 84.29 -42.79 -4.89
CA VAL A 66 84.31 -42.43 -6.32
C VAL A 66 84.14 -43.67 -7.21
N GLU A 67 84.71 -44.80 -6.81
CA GLU A 67 84.54 -46.07 -7.52
C GLU A 67 83.12 -46.65 -7.33
N GLU A 68 82.53 -46.47 -6.15
CA GLU A 68 81.14 -46.80 -5.78
C GLU A 68 80.16 -45.97 -6.62
N LEU A 69 80.31 -44.64 -6.69
CA LEU A 69 79.50 -43.77 -7.56
C LEU A 69 79.57 -44.18 -9.04
N LYS A 70 80.75 -44.55 -9.57
CA LYS A 70 80.87 -45.07 -10.95
C LYS A 70 80.17 -46.41 -11.14
N GLN A 71 80.09 -47.25 -10.11
CA GLN A 71 79.34 -48.50 -10.14
C GLN A 71 77.82 -48.24 -10.07
N GLU A 72 77.39 -47.30 -9.23
CA GLU A 72 76.00 -46.82 -9.16
C GLU A 72 75.54 -46.20 -10.47
N GLU A 73 76.34 -45.35 -11.12
CA GLU A 73 76.02 -44.76 -12.43
C GLU A 73 75.87 -45.83 -13.52
N LYS A 74 76.78 -46.82 -13.57
CA LYS A 74 76.68 -47.96 -14.49
C LYS A 74 75.43 -48.79 -14.21
N LEU A 75 75.17 -49.08 -12.94
CA LEU A 75 73.97 -49.82 -12.52
C LEU A 75 72.70 -49.06 -12.90
N ALA A 76 72.64 -47.74 -12.65
CA ALA A 76 71.52 -46.88 -13.04
C ALA A 76 71.31 -46.87 -14.55
N TYR A 77 72.37 -46.77 -15.35
CA TYR A 77 72.29 -46.87 -16.82
C TYR A 77 71.75 -48.23 -17.27
N HIS A 78 72.23 -49.34 -16.69
CA HIS A 78 71.73 -50.68 -17.00
C HIS A 78 70.27 -50.87 -16.56
N MET A 79 69.88 -50.35 -15.40
CA MET A 79 68.49 -50.36 -14.90
C MET A 79 67.57 -49.55 -15.82
N ASP A 80 67.98 -48.36 -16.26
CA ASP A 80 67.17 -47.54 -17.17
C ASP A 80 67.11 -48.12 -18.60
N LYS A 81 68.16 -48.82 -19.05
CA LYS A 81 68.11 -49.59 -20.29
C LYS A 81 67.13 -50.77 -20.17
N ALA A 82 67.19 -51.52 -19.08
CA ALA A 82 66.24 -52.61 -18.80
C ALA A 82 64.79 -52.11 -18.77
N LYS A 83 64.50 -51.04 -18.02
CA LYS A 83 63.17 -50.39 -18.02
C LYS A 83 62.72 -49.96 -19.41
N LYS A 84 63.61 -49.41 -20.24
CA LYS A 84 63.27 -49.00 -21.63
C LYS A 84 62.97 -50.20 -22.52
N GLU A 85 63.64 -51.32 -22.31
CA GLU A 85 63.39 -52.59 -23.02
C GLU A 85 62.09 -53.25 -22.54
N GLU A 86 61.82 -53.27 -21.23
CA GLU A 86 60.53 -53.68 -20.65
C GLU A 86 59.38 -52.84 -21.19
N MET A 87 59.51 -51.50 -21.18
CA MET A 87 58.50 -50.59 -21.72
C MET A 87 58.30 -50.74 -23.24
N ARG A 88 59.35 -51.15 -23.98
CA ARG A 88 59.21 -51.49 -25.41
C ARG A 88 58.44 -52.80 -25.58
N GLN A 89 58.83 -53.86 -24.86
CA GLN A 89 58.13 -55.15 -24.90
C GLN A 89 56.66 -55.02 -24.47
N LEU A 90 56.35 -54.18 -23.48
CA LEU A 90 54.97 -53.91 -23.07
C LEU A 90 54.17 -53.20 -24.16
N LYS A 91 54.75 -52.24 -24.89
CA LYS A 91 54.10 -51.57 -26.03
C LYS A 91 53.94 -52.51 -27.22
N GLU A 92 54.94 -53.32 -27.53
CA GLU A 92 54.86 -54.37 -28.55
C GLU A 92 53.74 -55.35 -28.21
N ARG A 93 53.69 -55.88 -26.98
CA ARG A 93 52.57 -56.69 -26.48
C ARG A 93 51.22 -55.97 -26.60
N GLN A 94 51.13 -54.70 -26.22
CA GLN A 94 49.88 -53.93 -26.33
C GLN A 94 49.33 -53.91 -27.77
N ILE A 95 50.22 -53.85 -28.78
CA ILE A 95 49.87 -53.92 -30.21
C ILE A 95 49.45 -55.35 -30.61
N LEU A 96 50.13 -56.38 -30.09
CA LEU A 96 49.78 -57.80 -30.34
C LEU A 96 48.47 -58.21 -29.68
N TRP A 97 48.13 -57.64 -28.52
CA TRP A 97 46.86 -57.86 -27.82
C TRP A 97 45.65 -57.34 -28.60
N GLN A 98 45.86 -56.40 -29.53
CA GLN A 98 44.83 -55.94 -30.48
C GLN A 98 44.59 -56.92 -31.62
N SER A 99 45.43 -57.97 -31.76
CA SER A 99 45.25 -58.97 -32.81
C SER A 99 44.00 -59.80 -32.57
N ARG A 100 43.36 -60.22 -33.66
CA ARG A 100 42.10 -60.97 -33.62
C ARG A 100 42.22 -62.26 -32.81
N GLU A 101 43.27 -63.04 -33.01
CA GLU A 101 43.44 -64.34 -32.33
C GLU A 101 43.70 -64.19 -30.82
N ILE A 102 44.53 -63.23 -30.41
CA ILE A 102 44.75 -62.94 -28.99
C ILE A 102 43.48 -62.32 -28.38
N CYS A 103 42.76 -61.46 -29.09
CA CYS A 103 41.48 -60.94 -28.65
C CYS A 103 40.41 -62.05 -28.47
N GLU A 104 40.34 -63.02 -29.39
CA GLU A 104 39.38 -64.14 -29.30
C GLU A 104 39.74 -65.08 -28.14
N LEU A 105 41.02 -65.43 -27.98
CA LEU A 105 41.53 -66.18 -26.82
C LEU A 105 41.30 -65.41 -25.50
N HIS A 106 41.58 -64.11 -25.47
CA HIS A 106 41.36 -63.29 -24.28
C HIS A 106 39.87 -63.15 -23.93
N LYS A 107 38.99 -63.08 -24.94
CA LYS A 107 37.53 -63.11 -24.75
C LYS A 107 37.08 -64.45 -24.15
N THR A 108 37.54 -65.59 -24.66
CA THR A 108 37.15 -66.91 -24.11
C THR A 108 37.72 -67.12 -22.70
N LEU A 109 38.96 -66.72 -22.43
CA LEU A 109 39.54 -66.72 -21.08
C LEU A 109 38.76 -65.80 -20.12
N LYS A 110 38.38 -64.59 -20.56
CA LYS A 110 37.53 -63.67 -19.78
C LYS A 110 36.14 -64.25 -19.53
N LEU A 111 35.54 -64.92 -20.50
CA LEU A 111 34.25 -65.59 -20.33
C LEU A 111 34.34 -66.74 -19.32
N ALA A 112 35.44 -67.50 -19.31
CA ALA A 112 35.68 -68.55 -18.33
C ALA A 112 35.88 -67.97 -16.91
N TYR A 113 36.65 -66.88 -16.76
CA TYR A 113 36.75 -66.14 -15.48
C TYR A 113 35.40 -65.59 -15.05
N TYR A 114 34.64 -64.97 -15.96
CA TYR A 114 33.30 -64.45 -15.70
C TYR A 114 32.32 -65.56 -15.28
N GLN A 115 32.37 -66.75 -15.88
CA GLN A 115 31.55 -67.90 -15.47
C GLN A 115 31.92 -68.40 -14.07
N LYS A 116 33.21 -68.41 -13.73
CA LYS A 116 33.72 -68.73 -12.38
C LYS A 116 33.28 -67.69 -11.34
N GLU A 117 33.35 -66.41 -11.67
CA GLU A 117 32.84 -65.30 -10.84
C GLU A 117 31.31 -65.33 -10.73
N LEU A 118 30.58 -65.64 -11.80
CA LEU A 118 29.13 -65.78 -11.82
C LEU A 118 28.67 -66.94 -10.92
N ALA A 119 29.41 -68.05 -10.90
CA ALA A 119 29.17 -69.15 -9.98
C ALA A 119 29.47 -68.80 -8.50
N SER A 120 30.41 -67.88 -8.24
CA SER A 120 30.69 -67.37 -6.88
C SER A 120 29.62 -66.35 -6.44
N THR A 121 29.35 -65.35 -7.26
CA THR A 121 28.34 -64.31 -7.01
C THR A 121 26.93 -64.88 -6.95
N GLY A 122 26.61 -65.96 -7.68
CA GLY A 122 25.35 -66.69 -7.53
C GLY A 122 25.19 -67.33 -6.14
N LYS A 123 26.27 -67.83 -5.54
CA LYS A 123 26.27 -68.32 -4.14
C LYS A 123 26.12 -67.17 -3.15
N GLU A 124 26.82 -66.06 -3.36
CA GLU A 124 26.65 -64.86 -2.53
C GLU A 124 25.25 -64.26 -2.64
N ALA A 125 24.64 -64.25 -3.83
CA ALA A 125 23.29 -63.75 -4.05
C ALA A 125 22.24 -64.64 -3.38
N ALA A 126 22.46 -65.96 -3.33
CA ALA A 126 21.62 -66.86 -2.55
C ALA A 126 21.70 -66.54 -1.05
N MET A 127 22.91 -66.39 -0.49
CA MET A 127 23.12 -66.00 0.92
C MET A 127 22.53 -64.62 1.24
N LYS A 128 22.74 -63.62 0.37
CA LYS A 128 22.15 -62.27 0.50
C LYS A 128 20.63 -62.33 0.42
N GLY A 129 20.07 -63.14 -0.48
CA GLY A 129 18.62 -63.36 -0.58
C GLY A 129 17.99 -64.06 0.63
N GLU A 130 18.77 -64.77 1.45
CA GLU A 130 18.32 -65.29 2.75
C GLU A 130 18.41 -64.23 3.85
N MET A 131 19.50 -63.45 3.89
CA MET A 131 19.65 -62.31 4.80
C MET A 131 18.55 -61.27 4.57
N GLU A 132 18.28 -60.89 3.32
CA GLU A 132 17.20 -59.96 2.95
C GLU A 132 15.81 -60.50 3.36
N LYS A 133 15.57 -61.81 3.33
CA LYS A 133 14.30 -62.38 3.83
C LYS A 133 14.17 -62.20 5.34
N ALA A 134 15.27 -62.36 6.09
CA ALA A 134 15.29 -62.12 7.53
C ALA A 134 15.12 -60.62 7.84
N GLU A 135 15.84 -59.75 7.15
CA GLU A 135 15.71 -58.28 7.28
C GLU A 135 14.29 -57.81 6.96
N ARG A 136 13.68 -58.26 5.85
CA ARG A 136 12.29 -57.95 5.51
C ARG A 136 11.27 -58.45 6.55
N MET A 137 11.61 -59.44 7.38
CA MET A 137 10.76 -59.86 8.50
C MET A 137 10.92 -58.91 9.69
N MET A 138 12.15 -58.54 10.05
CA MET A 138 12.43 -57.52 11.08
C MET A 138 11.83 -56.15 10.71
N GLU A 139 11.93 -55.75 9.43
CA GLU A 139 11.31 -54.53 8.91
C GLU A 139 9.79 -54.57 9.03
N LYS A 140 9.12 -55.70 8.73
CA LYS A 140 7.66 -55.83 8.90
C LYS A 140 7.25 -55.71 10.36
N GLU A 141 8.03 -56.23 11.30
CA GLU A 141 7.77 -56.09 12.73
C GLU A 141 7.98 -54.64 13.20
N HIS A 142 9.06 -54.00 12.76
CA HIS A 142 9.33 -52.59 13.02
C HIS A 142 8.27 -51.66 12.40
N MET A 143 7.81 -51.94 11.18
CA MET A 143 6.72 -51.20 10.52
C MET A 143 5.40 -51.35 11.28
N LYS A 144 5.02 -52.55 11.75
CA LYS A 144 3.85 -52.75 12.61
C LYS A 144 3.96 -51.97 13.93
N ALA A 145 5.15 -51.94 14.55
CA ALA A 145 5.39 -51.14 15.74
C ALA A 145 5.27 -49.62 15.44
N GLN A 146 5.79 -49.16 14.30
CA GLN A 146 5.61 -47.77 13.85
C GLN A 146 4.14 -47.42 13.54
N GLU A 147 3.37 -48.34 12.95
CA GLU A 147 1.94 -48.17 12.68
C GLU A 147 1.16 -48.01 14.00
N GLN A 148 1.43 -48.85 15.01
CA GLN A 148 0.82 -48.73 16.34
C GLN A 148 1.17 -47.38 17.00
N ILE A 149 2.42 -46.91 16.87
CA ILE A 149 2.83 -45.59 17.35
C ILE A 149 2.10 -44.47 16.59
N ARG A 150 2.01 -44.54 15.26
CA ARG A 150 1.29 -43.58 14.42
C ARG A 150 -0.18 -43.51 14.79
N GLU A 151 -0.87 -44.64 14.91
CA GLU A 151 -2.26 -44.69 15.37
C GLU A 151 -2.44 -44.03 16.75
N SER A 152 -1.51 -44.26 17.68
CA SER A 152 -1.57 -43.65 19.02
C SER A 152 -1.41 -42.12 18.96
N CYS A 153 -0.49 -41.64 18.11
CA CYS A 153 -0.27 -40.22 17.84
C CYS A 153 -1.46 -39.57 17.13
N GLU A 154 -2.07 -40.24 16.15
CA GLU A 154 -3.29 -39.77 15.48
C GLU A 154 -4.46 -39.68 16.45
N LYS A 155 -4.68 -40.69 17.30
CA LYS A 155 -5.69 -40.66 18.36
C LYS A 155 -5.43 -39.52 19.36
N ALA A 156 -4.16 -39.21 19.66
CA ALA A 156 -3.79 -38.07 20.50
C ALA A 156 -4.04 -36.72 19.81
N MET A 157 -3.69 -36.57 18.52
CA MET A 157 -3.97 -35.38 17.72
C MET A 157 -5.48 -35.15 17.55
N GLN A 158 -6.27 -36.20 17.33
CA GLN A 158 -7.73 -36.12 17.27
C GLN A 158 -8.31 -35.62 18.60
N LYS A 159 -7.84 -36.14 19.75
CA LYS A 159 -8.24 -35.64 21.08
C LYS A 159 -7.83 -34.17 21.30
N ALA A 160 -6.63 -33.77 20.86
CA ALA A 160 -6.20 -32.38 20.94
C ALA A 160 -7.04 -31.44 20.05
N HIS A 161 -7.43 -31.90 18.84
CA HIS A 161 -8.32 -31.19 17.93
C HIS A 161 -9.74 -31.07 18.48
N GLN A 162 -10.26 -32.13 19.11
CA GLN A 162 -11.54 -32.10 19.83
C GLN A 162 -11.52 -31.10 20.98
N ARG A 163 -10.45 -31.07 21.80
CA ARG A 163 -10.26 -30.07 22.85
C ARG A 163 -10.25 -28.63 22.31
N LYS A 164 -9.52 -28.37 21.21
CA LYS A 164 -9.53 -27.05 20.54
C LYS A 164 -10.93 -26.68 20.03
N LYS A 165 -11.66 -27.62 19.44
CA LYS A 165 -13.07 -27.42 19.02
C LYS A 165 -14.00 -27.14 20.21
N GLN A 166 -13.76 -27.76 21.35
CA GLN A 166 -14.52 -27.50 22.58
C GLN A 166 -14.23 -26.10 23.13
N GLN A 167 -12.95 -25.73 23.30
CA GLN A 167 -12.55 -24.38 23.72
C GLN A 167 -13.10 -23.28 22.80
N TYR A 168 -13.14 -23.54 21.49
CA TYR A 168 -13.75 -22.62 20.52
C TYR A 168 -15.27 -22.50 20.68
N LYS A 169 -15.98 -23.60 21.00
CA LYS A 169 -17.41 -23.56 21.31
C LYS A 169 -17.69 -22.81 22.61
N GLU A 170 -16.88 -23.02 23.65
CA GLU A 170 -16.97 -22.33 24.94
C GLU A 170 -16.77 -20.81 24.73
N GLY A 171 -15.71 -20.40 24.02
CA GLY A 171 -15.48 -18.99 23.70
C GLY A 171 -16.58 -18.34 22.84
N LEU A 172 -17.22 -19.10 21.93
CA LEU A 172 -18.40 -18.61 21.21
C LEU A 172 -19.63 -18.46 22.12
N GLN A 173 -19.82 -19.35 23.10
CA GLN A 173 -20.89 -19.24 24.09
C GLN A 173 -20.68 -18.00 24.98
N ASP A 174 -19.45 -17.75 25.44
CA ASP A 174 -19.10 -16.56 26.21
C ASP A 174 -19.39 -15.27 25.41
N GLN A 175 -19.00 -15.22 24.13
CA GLN A 175 -19.34 -14.10 23.24
C GLN A 175 -20.86 -13.89 23.10
N ILE A 176 -21.65 -14.95 23.02
CA ILE A 176 -23.12 -14.85 22.98
C ILE A 176 -23.64 -14.29 24.31
N ILE A 177 -23.15 -14.81 25.44
CA ILE A 177 -23.53 -14.36 26.78
C ILE A 177 -23.20 -12.87 26.98
N ASP A 178 -22.02 -12.42 26.59
CA ASP A 178 -21.60 -11.02 26.75
C ASP A 178 -22.36 -10.07 25.81
N ASN A 179 -22.68 -10.50 24.58
CA ASN A 179 -23.59 -9.76 23.71
C ASN A 179 -25.01 -9.65 24.32
N HIS A 180 -25.49 -10.68 25.00
CA HIS A 180 -26.77 -10.62 25.73
C HIS A 180 -26.69 -9.68 26.95
N LYS A 181 -25.61 -9.71 27.74
CA LYS A 181 -25.38 -8.75 28.84
C LYS A 181 -25.35 -7.31 28.30
N LEU A 182 -24.66 -7.06 27.18
CA LEU A 182 -24.57 -5.75 26.56
C LEU A 182 -25.95 -5.23 26.11
N LYS A 183 -26.77 -6.09 25.50
CA LYS A 183 -28.17 -5.76 25.16
C LYS A 183 -28.99 -5.41 26.41
N ILE A 184 -28.87 -6.18 27.50
CA ILE A 184 -29.55 -5.88 28.77
C ILE A 184 -29.13 -4.50 29.31
N LEU A 185 -27.84 -4.18 29.29
CA LEU A 185 -27.33 -2.87 29.70
C LEU A 185 -27.82 -1.73 28.78
N GLN A 186 -27.94 -1.97 27.47
CA GLN A 186 -28.52 -1.00 26.52
C GLN A 186 -30.00 -0.76 26.83
N TYR A 187 -30.81 -1.80 27.04
CA TYR A 187 -32.22 -1.65 27.44
C TYR A 187 -32.36 -0.93 28.79
N GLN A 188 -31.49 -1.20 29.77
CA GLN A 188 -31.48 -0.47 31.03
C GLN A 188 -31.13 1.02 30.88
N LYS A 189 -30.24 1.37 29.94
CA LYS A 189 -29.96 2.78 29.60
C LYS A 189 -31.17 3.43 28.94
N GLN A 190 -31.76 2.79 27.94
CA GLN A 190 -32.96 3.27 27.27
C GLN A 190 -34.11 3.51 28.25
N LEU A 191 -34.35 2.61 29.20
CA LEU A 191 -35.38 2.79 30.24
C LEU A 191 -35.10 3.98 31.17
N LYS A 192 -33.82 4.26 31.47
CA LYS A 192 -33.44 5.45 32.26
C LYS A 192 -33.60 6.73 31.43
N GLU A 193 -33.20 6.70 30.16
CA GLU A 193 -33.35 7.83 29.24
C GLU A 193 -34.84 8.15 29.00
N THR A 194 -35.71 7.16 28.80
CA THR A 194 -37.16 7.38 28.67
C THR A 194 -37.80 7.88 29.96
N ALA A 195 -37.35 7.41 31.14
CA ALA A 195 -37.82 7.95 32.42
C ALA A 195 -37.44 9.43 32.57
N LEU A 196 -36.19 9.81 32.26
CA LEU A 196 -35.73 11.20 32.27
C LEU A 196 -36.48 12.09 31.28
N ILE A 197 -36.78 11.59 30.07
CA ILE A 197 -37.61 12.31 29.09
C ILE A 197 -39.03 12.50 29.61
N ASN A 198 -39.65 11.47 30.18
CA ASN A 198 -40.99 11.57 30.76
C ASN A 198 -41.04 12.54 31.96
N ASP A 199 -40.01 12.56 32.80
CA ASP A 199 -39.88 13.53 33.88
C ASP A 199 -39.73 14.97 33.35
N ALA A 200 -38.93 15.17 32.30
CA ALA A 200 -38.77 16.48 31.65
C ALA A 200 -40.08 16.98 31.02
N VAL A 201 -40.81 16.13 30.30
CA VAL A 201 -42.13 16.45 29.73
C VAL A 201 -43.14 16.78 30.82
N ARG A 202 -43.12 16.05 31.95
CA ARG A 202 -43.98 16.39 33.10
C ARG A 202 -43.65 17.77 33.67
N ILE A 203 -42.37 18.10 33.83
CA ILE A 203 -41.95 19.44 34.31
C ILE A 203 -42.38 20.53 33.32
N GLU A 204 -42.21 20.33 32.01
CA GLU A 204 -42.62 21.29 30.98
C GLU A 204 -44.14 21.53 31.01
N MET A 205 -44.94 20.46 31.14
CA MET A 205 -46.40 20.55 31.34
C MET A 205 -46.77 21.30 32.63
N GLU A 206 -46.13 20.97 33.76
CA GLU A 206 -46.37 21.68 35.03
C GLU A 206 -45.97 23.17 34.97
N GLU A 207 -44.98 23.53 34.14
CA GLU A 207 -44.59 24.92 33.89
C GLU A 207 -45.53 25.65 32.92
N ASP A 208 -46.06 24.95 31.90
CA ASP A 208 -47.12 25.46 31.02
C ASP A 208 -48.39 25.76 31.82
N GLU A 209 -48.85 24.82 32.65
CA GLU A 209 -50.02 25.00 33.53
C GLU A 209 -49.86 26.21 34.46
N LYS A 210 -48.69 26.38 35.09
CA LYS A 210 -48.39 27.56 35.93
C LYS A 210 -48.40 28.86 35.12
N ARG A 211 -47.81 28.86 33.92
CA ARG A 211 -47.83 30.03 33.02
C ARG A 211 -49.25 30.38 32.57
N GLU A 212 -50.11 29.38 32.31
CA GLU A 212 -51.52 29.61 32.02
C GLU A 212 -52.28 30.17 33.24
N GLU A 213 -52.06 29.63 34.44
CA GLU A 213 -52.66 30.17 35.67
C GLU A 213 -52.25 31.63 35.92
N GLU A 214 -50.97 31.96 35.78
CA GLU A 214 -50.45 33.33 35.94
C GLU A 214 -51.08 34.27 34.90
N LEU A 215 -51.17 33.84 33.64
CA LEU A 215 -51.84 34.59 32.58
C LEU A 215 -53.34 34.78 32.86
N GLN A 216 -54.01 33.78 33.45
CA GLN A 216 -55.41 33.89 33.87
C GLN A 216 -55.58 34.89 35.02
N LYS A 217 -54.74 34.81 36.06
CA LYS A 217 -54.72 35.74 37.20
C LYS A 217 -54.45 37.17 36.72
N HIS A 218 -53.49 37.38 35.82
CA HIS A 218 -53.20 38.68 35.22
C HIS A 218 -54.36 39.22 34.37
N LYS A 219 -55.01 38.37 33.57
CA LYS A 219 -56.24 38.73 32.82
C LYS A 219 -57.42 39.07 33.74
N GLN A 220 -57.51 38.46 34.93
CA GLN A 220 -58.53 38.81 35.93
C GLN A 220 -58.22 40.18 36.55
N HIS A 221 -56.97 40.43 36.97
CA HIS A 221 -56.52 41.72 37.49
C HIS A 221 -56.81 42.87 36.52
N ILE A 222 -56.41 42.75 35.24
CA ILE A 222 -56.69 43.77 34.21
C ILE A 222 -58.21 43.99 34.04
N LYS A 223 -59.04 42.94 34.12
CA LYS A 223 -60.51 43.10 34.05
C LYS A 223 -61.06 43.86 35.26
N GLU A 224 -60.47 43.69 36.43
CA GLU A 224 -60.85 44.41 37.65
C GLU A 224 -60.41 45.88 37.60
N GLU A 225 -59.20 46.17 37.10
CA GLU A 225 -58.72 47.53 36.82
C GLU A 225 -59.57 48.24 35.76
N ILE A 226 -59.97 47.56 34.68
CA ILE A 226 -60.87 48.11 33.67
C ILE A 226 -62.25 48.41 34.28
N LYS A 227 -62.79 47.52 35.12
CA LYS A 227 -64.06 47.75 35.82
C LYS A 227 -63.99 48.93 36.78
N SER A 228 -62.95 49.03 37.60
CA SER A 228 -62.79 50.13 38.56
C SER A 228 -62.58 51.46 37.83
N PHE A 229 -61.81 51.48 36.73
CA PHE A 229 -61.68 52.64 35.86
C PHE A 229 -63.01 53.03 35.19
N GLN A 230 -63.80 52.07 34.72
CA GLN A 230 -65.14 52.33 34.15
C GLN A 230 -66.11 52.90 35.20
N MET A 231 -66.13 52.35 36.41
CA MET A 231 -66.92 52.87 37.53
C MET A 231 -66.48 54.28 37.91
N ALA A 232 -65.17 54.53 38.02
CA ALA A 232 -64.63 55.86 38.27
C ALA A 232 -65.02 56.86 37.15
N LYS A 233 -64.93 56.46 35.88
CA LYS A 233 -65.36 57.29 34.74
C LYS A 233 -66.87 57.57 34.75
N GLN A 234 -67.69 56.59 35.11
CA GLN A 234 -69.14 56.78 35.27
C GLN A 234 -69.45 57.73 36.42
N PHE A 235 -68.80 57.58 37.57
CA PHE A 235 -68.93 58.47 38.71
C PHE A 235 -68.50 59.91 38.37
N TRP A 236 -67.38 60.08 37.65
CA TRP A 236 -66.95 61.39 37.15
C TRP A 236 -67.96 61.99 36.19
N SER A 237 -68.50 61.22 35.24
CA SER A 237 -69.51 61.72 34.29
C SER A 237 -70.86 62.03 34.96
N GLN A 238 -71.23 61.30 36.01
CA GLN A 238 -72.40 61.64 36.83
C GLN A 238 -72.17 62.95 37.58
N ARG A 239 -71.01 63.11 38.22
CA ARG A 239 -70.64 64.32 38.95
C ARG A 239 -70.48 65.55 38.04
N GLU A 240 -69.98 65.35 36.82
CA GLU A 240 -69.89 66.38 35.78
C GLU A 240 -71.29 66.84 35.37
N LYS A 241 -72.23 65.91 35.14
CA LYS A 241 -73.65 66.25 34.91
C LYS A 241 -74.33 66.91 36.09
N GLU A 242 -74.02 66.53 37.33
CA GLU A 242 -74.52 67.20 38.53
C GLU A 242 -74.02 68.66 38.58
N TYR A 243 -72.76 68.91 38.21
CA TYR A 243 -72.23 70.27 38.06
C TYR A 243 -72.89 71.04 36.91
N GLU A 244 -73.07 70.43 35.73
CA GLU A 244 -73.80 71.04 34.60
C GLU A 244 -75.24 71.39 34.99
N GLU A 245 -75.97 70.48 35.65
CA GLU A 245 -77.32 70.74 36.17
C GLU A 245 -77.34 71.85 37.23
N GLU A 246 -76.34 71.94 38.09
CA GLU A 246 -76.22 73.05 39.04
C GLU A 246 -75.98 74.39 38.33
N GLU A 247 -75.15 74.44 37.28
CA GLU A 247 -74.93 75.65 36.49
C GLU A 247 -76.17 76.02 35.68
N ASP A 248 -76.87 75.06 35.07
CA ASP A 248 -78.15 75.26 34.39
C ASP A 248 -79.22 75.80 35.35
N ARG A 249 -79.33 75.25 36.58
CA ARG A 249 -80.24 75.78 37.61
C ARG A 249 -79.88 77.22 37.98
N ARG A 250 -78.59 77.56 38.11
CA ARG A 250 -78.14 78.95 38.34
C ARG A 250 -78.48 79.86 37.16
N LEU A 251 -78.32 79.37 35.91
CA LEU A 251 -78.65 80.10 34.70
C LEU A 251 -80.16 80.34 34.56
N VAL A 252 -80.99 79.32 34.81
CA VAL A 252 -82.46 79.44 34.83
C VAL A 252 -82.90 80.48 35.88
N ASN A 253 -82.39 80.39 37.11
CA ASN A 253 -82.68 81.38 38.16
C ASN A 253 -82.27 82.80 37.73
N TYR A 254 -81.12 82.96 37.07
CA TYR A 254 -80.68 84.25 36.53
C TYR A 254 -81.58 84.76 35.40
N LEU A 255 -82.02 83.88 34.48
CA LEU A 255 -82.94 84.19 33.40
C LEU A 255 -84.34 84.56 33.91
N GLU A 256 -84.85 83.89 34.95
CA GLU A 256 -86.09 84.26 35.61
C GLU A 256 -85.98 85.64 36.29
N MET A 257 -84.90 85.88 37.03
CA MET A 257 -84.62 87.19 37.66
C MET A 257 -84.41 88.31 36.61
N ARG A 258 -83.97 87.97 35.40
CA ARG A 258 -83.93 88.89 34.26
C ARG A 258 -85.33 89.13 33.67
N LYS A 259 -86.09 88.07 33.41
CA LYS A 259 -87.47 88.13 32.89
C LYS A 259 -88.40 88.91 33.83
N GLN A 260 -88.26 88.76 35.15
CA GLN A 260 -88.99 89.56 36.13
C GLN A 260 -88.64 91.06 36.06
N ARG A 261 -87.37 91.40 35.77
CA ARG A 261 -86.95 92.80 35.55
C ARG A 261 -87.50 93.35 34.24
N GLU A 262 -87.46 92.56 33.16
CA GLU A 262 -88.03 92.93 31.86
C GLU A 262 -89.56 93.11 31.94
N LEU A 263 -90.28 92.24 32.66
CA LEU A 263 -91.73 92.38 32.90
C LEU A 263 -92.08 93.63 33.71
N LYS A 264 -91.29 93.98 34.75
CA LYS A 264 -91.47 95.24 35.48
C LYS A 264 -91.29 96.45 34.56
N LEU A 265 -90.26 96.44 33.71
CA LEU A 265 -89.97 97.52 32.76
C LEU A 265 -91.03 97.63 31.66
N GLN A 266 -91.59 96.51 31.20
CA GLN A 266 -92.76 96.48 30.31
C GLN A 266 -94.00 97.09 30.98
N HIS A 267 -94.26 96.76 32.25
CA HIS A 267 -95.39 97.33 33.01
C HIS A 267 -95.23 98.84 33.23
N GLU A 268 -94.01 99.33 33.49
CA GLU A 268 -93.72 100.77 33.55
C GLU A 268 -93.90 101.47 32.20
N ASN A 269 -93.58 100.80 31.09
CA ASN A 269 -93.77 101.35 29.75
C ASN A 269 -95.26 101.40 29.36
N LEU A 270 -96.04 100.37 29.66
CA LEU A 270 -97.50 100.37 29.49
C LEU A 270 -98.16 101.53 30.23
N GLN A 271 -97.78 101.78 31.49
CA GLN A 271 -98.28 102.93 32.25
C GLN A 271 -97.92 104.28 31.58
N LYS A 272 -96.71 104.41 31.01
CA LYS A 272 -96.30 105.61 30.26
C LYS A 272 -97.04 105.74 28.91
N GLU A 273 -97.44 104.64 28.29
CA GLU A 273 -98.26 104.64 27.07
C GLU A 273 -99.72 105.01 27.38
N ASP A 274 -100.33 104.47 28.43
CA ASP A 274 -101.67 104.89 28.90
C ASP A 274 -101.70 106.40 29.23
N GLU A 275 -100.67 106.91 29.90
CA GLU A 275 -100.52 108.34 30.15
C GLU A 275 -100.36 109.16 28.87
N ARG A 276 -99.73 108.60 27.83
CA ARG A 276 -99.58 109.26 26.53
C ARG A 276 -100.90 109.30 25.79
N GLN A 277 -101.63 108.18 25.72
CA GLN A 277 -102.94 108.10 25.08
C GLN A 277 -103.92 109.11 25.69
N ARG A 278 -103.98 109.22 27.02
CA ARG A 278 -104.80 110.25 27.70
C ARG A 278 -104.44 111.68 27.31
N LYS A 279 -103.16 111.96 27.04
CA LYS A 279 -102.69 113.28 26.56
C LYS A 279 -103.04 113.49 25.08
N GLU A 280 -102.93 112.46 24.25
CA GLU A 280 -103.31 112.49 22.83
C GLU A 280 -104.82 112.69 22.64
N GLU A 281 -105.66 112.01 23.42
CA GLU A 281 -107.12 112.23 23.45
C GLU A 281 -107.49 113.68 23.81
N ALA A 282 -106.80 114.27 24.80
CA ALA A 282 -106.99 115.67 25.16
C ALA A 282 -106.61 116.63 24.00
N VAL A 283 -105.55 116.32 23.25
CA VAL A 283 -105.15 117.07 22.05
C VAL A 283 -106.18 116.91 20.93
N ILE A 284 -106.66 115.70 20.65
CA ILE A 284 -107.69 115.44 19.62
C ILE A 284 -108.98 116.23 19.92
N ASN A 285 -109.42 116.24 21.18
CA ASN A 285 -110.58 117.03 21.60
C ASN A 285 -110.35 118.54 21.45
N LYS A 286 -109.11 119.02 21.63
CA LYS A 286 -108.76 120.43 21.38
C LYS A 286 -108.73 120.77 19.88
N ILE A 287 -108.27 119.85 19.02
CA ILE A 287 -108.29 120.01 17.56
C ILE A 287 -109.74 120.14 17.07
N LYS A 288 -110.65 119.25 17.49
CA LYS A 288 -112.07 119.32 17.11
C LYS A 288 -112.73 120.66 17.46
N GLN A 289 -112.40 121.24 18.62
CA GLN A 289 -112.85 122.59 18.98
C GLN A 289 -112.32 123.67 18.02
N LEU A 290 -111.04 123.60 17.65
CA LEU A 290 -110.41 124.54 16.72
C LEU A 290 -110.93 124.38 15.28
N GLU A 291 -111.26 123.16 14.85
CA GLU A 291 -111.89 122.88 13.55
C GLU A 291 -113.31 123.47 13.47
N GLY A 292 -114.10 123.38 14.56
CA GLY A 292 -115.38 124.07 14.67
C GLY A 292 -115.25 125.58 14.44
N PHE A 293 -114.34 126.24 15.17
CA PHE A 293 -114.05 127.67 14.96
C PHE A 293 -113.49 127.99 13.56
N ARG A 294 -112.72 127.08 12.94
CA ARG A 294 -112.26 127.25 11.56
C ARG A 294 -113.40 127.23 10.57
N HIS A 295 -114.33 126.28 10.66
CA HIS A 295 -115.48 126.20 9.76
C HIS A 295 -116.43 127.40 9.89
N GLU A 296 -116.61 127.94 11.10
CA GLU A 296 -117.31 129.22 11.29
C GLU A 296 -116.58 130.37 10.58
N ARG A 297 -115.24 130.44 10.69
CA ARG A 297 -114.42 131.46 10.03
C ARG A 297 -114.35 131.29 8.50
N GLU A 298 -114.37 130.06 8.01
CA GLU A 298 -114.40 129.72 6.58
C GLU A 298 -115.74 130.07 5.96
N ARG A 299 -116.87 129.85 6.66
CA ARG A 299 -118.19 130.33 6.24
C ARG A 299 -118.22 131.86 6.09
N ILE A 300 -117.59 132.60 7.02
CA ILE A 300 -117.45 134.06 6.90
C ILE A 300 -116.53 134.44 5.73
N ALA A 301 -115.42 133.71 5.53
CA ALA A 301 -114.50 133.96 4.43
C ALA A 301 -115.11 133.67 3.05
N GLN A 302 -116.01 132.69 2.93
CA GLN A 302 -116.74 132.40 1.68
C GLN A 302 -117.66 133.56 1.29
N LEU A 303 -118.39 134.14 2.25
CA LEU A 303 -119.22 135.34 2.00
C LEU A 303 -118.39 136.52 1.47
N LEU A 304 -117.16 136.72 1.97
CA LEU A 304 -116.23 137.74 1.46
C LEU A 304 -115.59 137.36 0.12
N LEU A 305 -115.35 136.07 -0.13
CA LEU A 305 -114.79 135.59 -1.40
C LEU A 305 -115.78 135.74 -2.56
N ASP A 306 -117.07 135.57 -2.31
CA ASP A 306 -118.12 135.82 -3.31
C ASP A 306 -118.21 137.32 -3.67
N GLU A 307 -117.90 138.22 -2.74
CA GLU A 307 -117.71 139.66 -3.03
C GLU A 307 -116.41 139.93 -3.81
N GLU A 308 -115.27 139.32 -3.44
CA GLU A 308 -114.00 139.50 -4.16
C GLU A 308 -113.98 138.90 -5.57
N THR A 309 -114.58 137.74 -5.77
CA THR A 309 -114.57 137.04 -7.08
C THR A 309 -115.31 137.84 -8.12
N ARG A 310 -116.40 138.50 -7.73
CA ARG A 310 -117.14 139.49 -8.54
C ARG A 310 -116.25 140.66 -9.02
N VAL A 311 -115.20 141.02 -8.28
CA VAL A 311 -114.19 142.04 -8.67
C VAL A 311 -113.01 141.42 -9.44
N LYS A 312 -112.64 140.17 -9.18
CA LYS A 312 -111.50 139.50 -9.85
C LYS A 312 -111.82 139.06 -11.28
N THR A 313 -113.08 138.74 -11.59
CA THR A 313 -113.52 138.49 -12.98
C THR A 313 -113.27 139.69 -13.88
N GLU A 314 -113.38 140.91 -13.37
CA GLU A 314 -113.12 142.17 -14.10
C GLU A 314 -111.62 142.40 -14.41
N ASN A 315 -110.72 141.58 -13.86
CA ASN A 315 -109.27 141.74 -14.01
C ASN A 315 -108.57 140.58 -14.74
N ALA A 316 -109.04 139.34 -14.59
CA ALA A 316 -108.34 138.16 -15.13
C ALA A 316 -108.33 138.07 -16.66
N GLU A 317 -109.22 138.79 -17.35
CA GLU A 317 -109.24 138.88 -18.82
C GLU A 317 -108.00 139.56 -19.41
N LYS A 318 -107.19 140.25 -18.57
CA LYS A 318 -106.03 141.05 -19.03
C LYS A 318 -104.71 140.27 -19.23
N ALA A 319 -104.56 139.03 -18.75
CA ALA A 319 -103.23 138.44 -18.48
C ALA A 319 -102.79 137.20 -19.29
N LYS A 320 -103.66 136.51 -20.04
CA LYS A 320 -103.37 135.16 -20.59
C LYS A 320 -102.41 135.08 -21.80
N LEU A 321 -101.63 136.12 -22.12
CA LEU A 321 -100.95 136.25 -23.42
C LEU A 321 -99.49 135.73 -23.54
N GLU A 322 -98.80 135.25 -22.49
CA GLU A 322 -97.30 135.32 -22.49
C GLU A 322 -96.41 134.04 -22.60
N ASN A 323 -96.78 132.82 -22.20
CA ASN A 323 -95.82 131.97 -21.42
C ASN A 323 -95.25 130.60 -21.97
N MET A 324 -95.09 130.32 -23.28
CA MET A 324 -95.15 128.92 -23.81
C MET A 324 -93.88 128.19 -24.41
N GLN A 325 -92.65 128.16 -23.83
CA GLN A 325 -91.42 127.89 -24.66
C GLN A 325 -90.29 126.83 -24.32
N ARG A 326 -90.12 126.22 -23.13
CA ARG A 326 -88.72 126.02 -22.57
C ARG A 326 -87.96 124.65 -22.42
N PHE A 327 -88.34 123.46 -22.94
CA PHE A 327 -87.77 122.15 -22.44
C PHE A 327 -87.39 121.06 -23.50
N LYS A 328 -86.28 120.26 -23.39
CA LYS A 328 -86.04 119.05 -24.29
C LYS A 328 -84.92 117.95 -24.20
N GLN A 329 -83.76 118.03 -23.55
CA GLN A 329 -82.45 117.90 -24.26
C GLN A 329 -81.46 116.69 -24.02
N GLU A 330 -81.46 115.91 -22.93
CA GLU A 330 -80.16 115.45 -22.30
C GLU A 330 -79.43 114.07 -22.59
N SER A 331 -80.03 112.89 -22.83
CA SER A 331 -79.41 111.56 -22.48
C SER A 331 -78.59 110.75 -23.54
N ARG A 332 -77.48 110.00 -23.18
CA ARG A 332 -76.79 109.06 -24.15
C ARG A 332 -75.76 107.91 -23.78
N ASN A 333 -75.08 107.80 -22.62
CA ASN A 333 -73.60 107.50 -22.63
C ASN A 333 -72.95 106.06 -22.37
N VAL A 334 -73.62 104.91 -22.16
CA VAL A 334 -73.15 103.93 -21.10
C VAL A 334 -72.37 102.60 -21.45
N PHE A 335 -72.15 102.17 -22.70
CA PHE A 335 -72.15 100.71 -23.09
C PHE A 335 -70.87 99.78 -23.07
N LEU A 336 -69.63 100.15 -22.71
CA LEU A 336 -68.40 99.54 -23.34
C LEU A 336 -67.54 98.39 -22.69
N ALA A 337 -67.81 97.79 -21.52
CA ALA A 337 -66.70 97.25 -20.66
C ALA A 337 -66.36 95.72 -20.57
N GLN A 338 -66.89 94.77 -21.37
CA GLN A 338 -67.06 93.36 -20.90
C GLN A 338 -66.21 92.19 -21.47
N LEU A 339 -65.11 92.38 -22.24
CA LEU A 339 -64.62 91.34 -23.20
C LEU A 339 -63.44 90.40 -22.83
N GLN A 340 -62.59 90.67 -21.83
CA GLN A 340 -61.17 90.19 -21.87
C GLN A 340 -60.75 88.83 -21.23
N PHE A 341 -61.62 88.04 -20.58
CA PHE A 341 -61.19 87.02 -19.59
C PHE A 341 -60.79 85.59 -20.09
N LYS A 342 -60.86 85.24 -21.39
CA LYS A 342 -61.03 83.82 -21.83
C LYS A 342 -59.81 82.99 -22.33
N LEU A 343 -58.54 83.44 -22.23
CA LEU A 343 -57.45 82.90 -23.08
C LEU A 343 -56.39 81.93 -22.49
N ALA A 344 -56.33 81.65 -21.18
CA ALA A 344 -55.08 81.20 -20.54
C ALA A 344 -54.83 79.67 -20.33
N GLN A 345 -55.67 78.75 -20.81
CA GLN A 345 -55.75 77.38 -20.23
C GLN A 345 -55.21 76.20 -21.07
N LYS A 346 -54.23 76.39 -21.98
CA LYS A 346 -54.00 75.43 -23.10
C LYS A 346 -52.58 74.85 -23.30
N GLU A 347 -51.67 74.89 -22.33
CA GLU A 347 -50.23 74.62 -22.59
C GLU A 347 -49.57 73.37 -21.92
N GLU A 348 -50.17 72.69 -20.93
CA GLU A 348 -49.43 71.69 -20.14
C GLU A 348 -49.34 70.24 -20.71
N GLU A 349 -50.18 69.83 -21.67
CA GLU A 349 -50.30 68.39 -22.04
C GLU A 349 -49.12 67.77 -22.82
N LYS A 350 -48.07 68.52 -23.20
CA LYS A 350 -47.08 68.07 -24.21
C LYS A 350 -45.81 67.35 -23.69
N ARG A 351 -45.72 66.97 -22.41
CA ARG A 351 -44.41 66.62 -21.79
C ARG A 351 -44.11 65.13 -21.52
N MET A 352 -45.04 64.20 -21.66
CA MET A 352 -44.89 62.84 -21.09
C MET A 352 -44.40 61.72 -22.05
N ASP A 353 -44.41 61.90 -23.38
CA ASP A 353 -44.27 60.80 -24.36
C ASP A 353 -42.83 60.49 -24.87
N ARG A 354 -41.76 60.65 -24.07
CA ARG A 354 -40.37 60.59 -24.61
C ARG A 354 -39.35 59.62 -23.99
N ILE A 355 -39.67 58.82 -22.96
CA ILE A 355 -38.61 58.16 -22.15
C ILE A 355 -38.43 56.64 -22.34
N TYR A 356 -39.44 55.86 -22.75
CA TYR A 356 -39.43 54.41 -22.45
C TYR A 356 -38.90 53.43 -23.53
N SER A 357 -38.62 53.85 -24.77
CA SER A 357 -38.60 52.93 -25.93
C SER A 357 -37.24 52.40 -26.45
N LEU A 358 -36.07 52.84 -25.94
CA LEU A 358 -34.82 52.75 -26.74
C LEU A 358 -33.54 52.11 -26.13
N GLN A 359 -33.53 51.52 -24.93
CA GLN A 359 -32.24 51.19 -24.26
C GLN A 359 -31.97 49.74 -23.79
N LEU A 360 -32.83 48.74 -24.09
CA LEU A 360 -32.71 47.41 -23.44
C LEU A 360 -32.54 46.18 -24.35
N LYS A 361 -32.20 46.31 -25.64
CA LYS A 361 -32.25 45.15 -26.59
C LYS A 361 -31.00 44.75 -27.38
N GLU A 362 -29.86 45.45 -27.30
CA GLU A 362 -28.74 45.22 -28.25
C GLU A 362 -27.38 44.76 -27.65
N LYS A 363 -27.26 44.46 -26.35
CA LYS A 363 -25.93 44.30 -25.69
C LYS A 363 -25.57 42.92 -25.08
N ILE A 364 -26.31 41.84 -25.36
CA ILE A 364 -26.12 40.55 -24.64
C ILE A 364 -25.67 39.36 -25.52
N GLU A 365 -25.84 39.39 -26.85
CA GLU A 365 -25.80 38.18 -27.69
C GLU A 365 -24.51 37.92 -28.52
N GLN A 366 -23.40 38.66 -28.33
CA GLN A 366 -22.24 38.57 -29.26
C GLN A 366 -20.87 38.14 -28.69
N ASP A 367 -20.65 38.14 -27.37
CA ASP A 367 -19.30 37.93 -26.78
C ASP A 367 -19.11 36.57 -26.07
N ARG A 368 -19.91 35.54 -26.37
CA ARG A 368 -19.73 34.19 -25.79
C ARG A 368 -19.24 33.15 -26.79
N LEU A 369 -18.01 32.68 -26.56
CA LEU A 369 -17.52 31.34 -26.92
C LEU A 369 -17.06 31.11 -28.37
N LYS A 370 -16.31 32.06 -28.93
CA LYS A 370 -15.34 31.78 -30.04
C LYS A 370 -14.03 31.11 -29.56
N GLU A 371 -13.93 30.71 -28.29
CA GLU A 371 -12.65 30.31 -27.64
C GLU A 371 -12.42 28.80 -27.50
N LEU A 372 -13.34 27.94 -27.99
CA LEU A 372 -13.37 26.50 -27.66
C LEU A 372 -12.80 25.52 -28.72
N GLN A 373 -12.13 25.98 -29.78
CA GLN A 373 -11.73 25.10 -30.91
C GLN A 373 -10.23 24.85 -31.14
N GLU A 374 -9.29 25.63 -30.60
CA GLU A 374 -7.91 25.68 -31.17
C GLU A 374 -6.78 24.94 -30.41
N LYS A 375 -7.05 24.09 -29.41
CA LYS A 375 -5.97 23.55 -28.52
C LYS A 375 -5.72 22.04 -28.47
N GLU A 376 -6.58 21.18 -29.03
CA GLU A 376 -6.43 19.72 -28.87
C GLU A 376 -5.76 18.99 -30.05
N GLU A 377 -5.73 19.57 -31.25
CA GLU A 377 -5.23 18.89 -32.46
C GLU A 377 -3.69 18.72 -32.53
N ALA A 378 -2.93 19.35 -31.63
CA ALA A 378 -1.47 19.34 -31.64
C ALA A 378 -0.82 18.05 -31.08
N ARG A 379 -1.58 17.14 -30.44
CA ARG A 379 -1.03 15.95 -29.76
C ARG A 379 -0.83 14.72 -30.66
N LEU A 380 -1.10 14.86 -31.97
CA LEU A 380 -1.24 13.80 -32.98
C LEU A 380 0.00 12.90 -33.19
N LYS A 381 1.22 13.43 -33.08
CA LYS A 381 2.37 12.93 -33.91
C LYS A 381 3.57 12.29 -33.18
N LYS A 382 3.40 11.66 -32.01
CA LYS A 382 4.52 11.09 -31.22
C LYS A 382 4.53 9.55 -30.98
N LEU A 383 3.59 8.77 -31.51
CA LEU A 383 3.49 7.33 -31.18
C LEU A 383 3.95 6.32 -32.27
N LYS A 384 4.46 6.78 -33.42
CA LYS A 384 4.76 5.91 -34.60
C LYS A 384 6.25 5.56 -34.82
N TYR A 385 7.07 5.51 -33.76
CA TYR A 385 8.53 5.22 -33.86
C TYR A 385 8.92 3.85 -33.27
N GLY A 386 7.94 2.96 -33.01
CA GLY A 386 8.16 1.69 -32.32
C GLY A 386 8.31 0.44 -33.21
N GLU A 387 8.10 0.55 -34.52
CA GLU A 387 7.88 -0.62 -35.39
C GLU A 387 9.12 -1.08 -36.19
N GLU A 388 10.20 -0.29 -36.26
CA GLU A 388 11.32 -0.53 -37.19
C GLU A 388 12.50 -1.34 -36.63
N LEU A 389 12.58 -1.60 -35.31
CA LEU A 389 13.78 -2.19 -34.69
C LEU A 389 13.88 -3.73 -34.75
N ARG A 390 13.04 -4.43 -35.53
CA ARG A 390 12.89 -5.90 -35.45
C ARG A 390 13.46 -6.70 -36.64
N GLN A 391 14.06 -6.06 -37.65
CA GLN A 391 14.54 -6.73 -38.87
C GLN A 391 16.03 -7.11 -38.88
N GLY A 392 16.80 -6.85 -37.82
CA GLY A 392 18.27 -6.94 -37.85
C GLY A 392 18.94 -8.23 -37.33
N LEU A 393 18.25 -9.37 -37.20
CA LEU A 393 18.73 -10.48 -36.34
C LEU A 393 19.16 -11.81 -37.01
N GLU A 394 18.97 -12.02 -38.31
CA GLU A 394 19.06 -13.39 -38.90
C GLU A 394 20.10 -13.61 -40.02
N ASP A 395 21.00 -12.65 -40.28
CA ASP A 395 22.14 -12.81 -41.22
C ASP A 395 23.21 -13.85 -40.77
N LEU A 396 23.05 -14.46 -39.59
CA LEU A 396 24.01 -15.40 -38.98
C LEU A 396 24.10 -16.78 -39.65
N HIS A 397 23.19 -17.15 -40.55
CA HIS A 397 23.13 -18.52 -41.10
C HIS A 397 24.18 -18.88 -42.17
N ARG A 398 25.03 -17.94 -42.61
CA ARG A 398 25.94 -18.14 -43.76
C ARG A 398 27.30 -18.81 -43.49
N GLN A 399 27.69 -19.09 -42.24
CA GLN A 399 29.07 -19.50 -41.91
C GLN A 399 29.37 -21.03 -41.88
N LYS A 400 28.40 -21.92 -42.15
CA LYS A 400 28.51 -23.37 -41.84
C LYS A 400 29.09 -24.31 -42.92
N PHE A 401 29.66 -23.81 -44.03
CA PHE A 401 29.85 -24.64 -45.25
C PHE A 401 31.31 -25.06 -45.60
N MET A 402 32.33 -24.82 -44.77
CA MET A 402 33.74 -24.91 -45.21
C MET A 402 34.56 -26.14 -44.75
N ASP A 403 34.07 -27.00 -43.85
CA ASP A 403 34.94 -27.96 -43.13
C ASP A 403 35.16 -29.35 -43.79
N MET A 404 34.70 -29.60 -45.02
CA MET A 404 34.48 -30.98 -45.52
C MET A 404 35.63 -31.66 -46.31
N LEU A 405 36.75 -30.99 -46.65
CA LEU A 405 37.59 -31.38 -47.80
C LEU A 405 38.94 -32.13 -47.56
N LEU A 406 39.25 -32.64 -46.36
CA LEU A 406 40.64 -32.99 -45.96
C LEU A 406 41.06 -34.49 -45.96
N SER A 407 40.23 -35.45 -46.39
CA SER A 407 40.27 -36.84 -45.85
C SER A 407 40.94 -37.99 -46.66
N ILE A 408 41.62 -37.77 -47.79
CA ILE A 408 41.80 -38.84 -48.83
C ILE A 408 43.22 -39.46 -48.97
N LYS A 409 44.25 -39.02 -48.22
CA LYS A 409 45.67 -39.25 -48.60
C LYS A 409 46.46 -40.41 -47.93
N GLU A 410 45.84 -41.35 -47.23
CA GLU A 410 46.53 -42.11 -46.15
C GLU A 410 46.73 -43.64 -46.35
N GLU A 411 46.31 -44.27 -47.47
CA GLU A 411 46.07 -45.74 -47.50
C GLU A 411 47.26 -46.68 -47.85
N GLU A 412 48.34 -46.22 -48.50
CA GLU A 412 49.28 -47.16 -49.17
C GLU A 412 50.36 -47.81 -48.28
N GLY A 413 50.66 -47.26 -47.09
CA GLY A 413 51.77 -47.76 -46.24
C GLY A 413 51.54 -49.10 -45.54
N LEU A 414 50.31 -49.63 -45.58
CA LEU A 414 49.78 -50.58 -44.58
C LEU A 414 50.09 -52.07 -44.78
N GLN A 415 50.88 -52.48 -45.77
CA GLN A 415 50.99 -53.92 -46.14
C GLN A 415 52.19 -54.66 -45.53
N ALA A 416 53.39 -54.09 -45.57
CA ALA A 416 54.61 -54.77 -45.08
C ALA A 416 54.65 -54.97 -43.55
N GLU A 417 53.89 -54.17 -42.80
CA GLU A 417 53.78 -54.29 -41.33
C GLU A 417 52.98 -55.53 -40.90
N LYS A 418 52.09 -56.04 -41.77
CA LYS A 418 51.15 -57.13 -41.46
C LYS A 418 51.82 -58.50 -41.25
N GLU A 419 52.94 -58.78 -41.92
CA GLU A 419 53.59 -60.11 -41.82
C GLU A 419 54.42 -60.29 -40.54
N LYS A 420 55.14 -59.25 -40.11
CA LYS A 420 55.92 -59.28 -38.85
C LYS A 420 54.99 -59.45 -37.65
N TYR A 421 53.84 -58.77 -37.70
CA TYR A 421 52.77 -58.85 -36.71
C TYR A 421 52.29 -60.29 -36.47
N ILE A 422 52.02 -61.07 -37.52
CA ILE A 422 51.48 -62.43 -37.42
C ILE A 422 52.39 -63.38 -36.61
N ARG A 423 53.72 -63.28 -36.77
CA ARG A 423 54.66 -64.15 -36.03
C ARG A 423 54.64 -63.87 -34.53
N GLN A 424 54.70 -62.59 -34.18
CA GLN A 424 54.68 -62.12 -32.79
C GLN A 424 53.35 -62.46 -32.08
N VAL A 425 52.23 -62.46 -32.82
CA VAL A 425 50.90 -62.87 -32.31
C VAL A 425 50.89 -64.34 -31.88
N ASN A 426 51.53 -65.24 -32.63
CA ASN A 426 51.55 -66.67 -32.29
C ASN A 426 52.39 -66.99 -31.04
N GLU A 427 53.46 -66.24 -30.79
CA GLU A 427 54.31 -66.42 -29.60
C GLU A 427 53.58 -65.99 -28.31
N GLU A 428 52.97 -64.80 -28.31
CA GLU A 428 52.17 -64.33 -27.17
C GLU A 428 50.91 -65.18 -26.95
N ARG A 429 50.28 -65.70 -28.02
CA ARG A 429 49.15 -66.65 -27.93
C ARG A 429 49.53 -67.91 -27.14
N ARG A 430 50.69 -68.52 -27.42
CA ARG A 430 51.19 -69.70 -26.70
C ARG A 430 51.51 -69.40 -25.24
N ARG A 431 52.00 -68.20 -24.94
CA ARG A 431 52.27 -67.75 -23.57
C ARG A 431 50.98 -67.68 -22.74
N MET A 432 49.94 -67.00 -23.24
CA MET A 432 48.66 -66.85 -22.53
C MET A 432 47.99 -68.20 -22.21
N ILE A 433 48.13 -69.18 -23.11
CA ILE A 433 47.67 -70.56 -22.94
C ILE A 433 48.35 -71.20 -21.73
N ASN A 434 49.69 -71.11 -21.60
CA ASN A 434 50.43 -71.71 -20.49
C ASN A 434 50.20 -71.00 -19.13
N GLU A 435 49.97 -69.68 -19.11
CA GLU A 435 49.75 -68.93 -17.85
C GLU A 435 48.32 -69.08 -17.29
N HIS A 436 47.29 -69.03 -18.13
CA HIS A 436 45.90 -68.90 -17.65
C HIS A 436 45.13 -70.21 -17.55
N ILE A 437 45.41 -71.22 -18.39
CA ILE A 437 44.64 -72.47 -18.41
C ILE A 437 44.65 -73.23 -17.06
N PRO A 438 45.75 -73.33 -16.29
CA PRO A 438 45.75 -74.03 -15.00
C PRO A 438 44.67 -73.53 -14.01
N HIS A 439 44.33 -72.24 -14.08
CA HIS A 439 43.40 -71.58 -13.15
C HIS A 439 41.92 -71.67 -13.58
N LEU A 440 41.67 -72.18 -14.79
CA LEU A 440 40.38 -72.21 -15.49
C LEU A 440 39.95 -73.63 -15.91
N ILE A 441 40.67 -74.66 -15.47
CA ILE A 441 40.31 -76.06 -15.72
C ILE A 441 38.87 -76.32 -15.26
N GLY A 442 38.03 -76.86 -16.15
CA GLY A 442 36.60 -77.08 -15.93
C GLY A 442 35.67 -75.93 -16.34
N PHE A 443 36.19 -74.75 -16.71
CA PHE A 443 35.41 -73.58 -17.16
C PHE A 443 35.75 -73.12 -18.59
N LEU A 444 36.56 -73.90 -19.32
CA LEU A 444 36.99 -73.59 -20.69
C LEU A 444 36.21 -74.41 -21.74
N PRO A 445 35.73 -73.80 -22.83
CA PRO A 445 35.11 -74.52 -23.94
C PRO A 445 36.15 -75.29 -24.77
N ALA A 446 35.72 -76.38 -25.40
CA ALA A 446 36.55 -77.22 -26.27
C ALA A 446 37.05 -76.43 -27.51
N GLY A 447 38.26 -76.77 -28.00
CA GLY A 447 38.83 -76.21 -29.23
C GLY A 447 39.68 -74.94 -29.08
N ILE A 448 39.96 -74.46 -27.86
CA ILE A 448 40.82 -73.28 -27.63
C ILE A 448 42.31 -73.54 -27.96
N ILE A 449 42.77 -74.78 -27.73
CA ILE A 449 44.13 -75.24 -28.03
C ILE A 449 44.13 -75.78 -29.46
N LYS A 450 44.98 -75.25 -30.35
CA LYS A 450 45.19 -75.82 -31.69
C LYS A 450 46.24 -76.93 -31.61
N ASP A 451 46.19 -77.88 -32.53
CA ASP A 451 47.15 -79.01 -32.58
C ASP A 451 48.63 -78.53 -32.65
N GLU A 452 48.87 -77.39 -33.31
CA GLU A 452 50.19 -76.74 -33.41
C GLU A 452 50.76 -76.24 -32.07
N ASP A 453 49.93 -76.06 -31.04
CA ASP A 453 50.34 -75.57 -29.72
C ASP A 453 50.71 -76.72 -28.77
N VAL A 454 50.15 -77.92 -28.98
CA VAL A 454 50.34 -79.11 -28.14
C VAL A 454 51.82 -79.46 -27.88
N PRO A 455 52.77 -79.30 -28.83
CA PRO A 455 54.19 -79.53 -28.57
C PRO A 455 54.80 -78.61 -27.49
N TYR A 456 54.24 -77.42 -27.29
CA TYR A 456 54.80 -76.31 -26.49
C TYR A 456 54.09 -76.08 -25.14
N LEU A 457 53.19 -76.99 -24.74
CA LEU A 457 52.47 -76.93 -23.45
C LEU A 457 53.32 -77.50 -22.31
N ASN A 458 53.12 -76.95 -21.10
CA ASN A 458 53.71 -77.47 -19.87
C ASN A 458 53.32 -78.95 -19.61
N PRO A 459 54.20 -79.78 -19.02
CA PRO A 459 53.95 -81.21 -18.83
C PRO A 459 52.74 -81.50 -17.94
N GLU A 460 52.53 -80.72 -16.87
CA GLU A 460 51.36 -80.83 -15.98
C GLU A 460 50.04 -80.58 -16.73
N LEU A 461 50.01 -79.58 -17.61
CA LEU A 461 48.86 -79.32 -18.48
C LEU A 461 48.64 -80.47 -19.48
N ARG A 462 49.72 -81.06 -20.02
CA ARG A 462 49.65 -82.19 -20.95
C ARG A 462 49.13 -83.48 -20.28
N GLU A 463 49.26 -83.64 -18.97
CA GLU A 463 48.63 -84.74 -18.22
C GLU A 463 47.16 -84.43 -17.90
N LEU A 464 46.85 -83.22 -17.42
CA LEU A 464 45.48 -82.83 -17.08
C LEU A 464 44.55 -82.79 -18.31
N LEU A 465 45.06 -82.42 -19.49
CA LEU A 465 44.31 -82.47 -20.75
C LEU A 465 43.99 -83.91 -21.20
N LYS A 466 44.87 -84.90 -20.91
CA LYS A 466 44.58 -86.32 -21.19
C LYS A 466 43.47 -86.88 -20.31
N VAL A 467 43.39 -86.42 -19.06
CA VAL A 467 42.31 -86.80 -18.12
C VAL A 467 40.95 -86.21 -18.53
N GLN A 468 40.96 -85.13 -19.32
CA GLN A 468 39.75 -84.45 -19.81
C GLN A 468 39.35 -84.79 -21.26
N SER A 469 40.01 -85.76 -21.91
CA SER A 469 39.46 -86.39 -23.11
C SER A 469 38.45 -87.47 -22.69
N PRO A 470 37.12 -87.23 -22.75
CA PRO A 470 36.18 -88.33 -22.69
C PRO A 470 36.43 -89.26 -23.88
N LEU A 471 36.22 -90.56 -23.68
CA LEU A 471 36.32 -91.53 -24.75
C LEU A 471 35.37 -91.15 -25.90
N THR A 472 35.94 -90.82 -27.06
CA THR A 472 35.22 -90.84 -28.33
C THR A 472 35.10 -92.29 -28.80
N ASP A 473 34.26 -93.05 -28.10
CA ASP A 473 33.66 -94.29 -28.60
C ASP A 473 32.15 -94.05 -28.69
N PHE A 474 31.71 -93.35 -29.75
CA PHE A 474 30.45 -93.54 -30.49
C PHE A 474 30.35 -92.55 -31.67
#